data_AF-A0A1U7M859-F1
#
_entry.id   AF-A0A1U7M859-F1
#
_cell.length_a   1.000
_cell.length_b   1.000
_cell.length_c   1.000
_cell.angle_alpha   90.00
_cell.angle_beta   90.00
_cell.angle_gamma   90.00
#
_symmetry.space_group_name_H-M   'P 1'
#
loop_
_entity.id
_entity.type
_entity.pdbx_description
1 polymer ?
#
loop_
_entity_poly.entity_id
_entity_poly.type
_entity_poly.pdbx_seq_one_letter_code
_entity_poly.pdbx_strand_id
1 'polypeptide(L)'
;MTKKLYINNPYLKETHATIISKSFKDESFLIKLDRTIFFPNMSGGQPRDLGTIEGKNVINVYEDGRDIIHVIEEDIESNKVHLSIDWENRFDLMQNHTGQHILSDAFKKLLNAETIGFHMGEKYITIDIELPDITEDEISKIEALANRIIQSNFKVLSEFSDSNSIEVLKISKIQEGRKTIRIVNIDNISSSPCCGTHVGSTGEIGLIKIINFERYKGNTRVSFICGNRALKDYSLKNRYIKDIALSLSSGVPDVLEKFLKLKEDKENMQKENRALREELISLKAEILLDKKKTINHVDYVVENLGNINKEELNLISSYLEKNENLIQIYKLGNEDHCSFLVSKSHNLDIDLKEIFNLVAEKIIVKGGGNKQKIQGTTSLAIIDRVIEMFYREIKNHFKD
;
A
#
# COMPACT_ATOMS: atom_id res chain seq x y z
N MET A 1 -48.18 -0.56 -0.27
CA MET A 1 -47.14 -1.59 -0.38
C MET A 1 -46.55 -1.48 -1.76
N THR A 2 -45.26 -1.20 -1.83
CA THR A 2 -44.51 -1.07 -3.09
C THR A 2 -44.28 -2.46 -3.69
N LYS A 3 -44.62 -2.66 -4.97
CA LYS A 3 -44.31 -3.90 -5.69
C LYS A 3 -42.82 -3.94 -6.07
N LYS A 4 -42.07 -4.85 -5.47
CA LYS A 4 -40.61 -5.04 -5.66
C LYS A 4 -40.35 -5.88 -6.92
N LEU A 5 -40.10 -5.24 -8.06
CA LEU A 5 -39.94 -5.94 -9.35
C LEU A 5 -38.60 -6.68 -9.46
N TYR A 6 -37.55 -6.16 -8.83
CA TYR A 6 -36.19 -6.74 -8.81
C TYR A 6 -36.13 -8.15 -8.20
N ILE A 7 -37.11 -8.52 -7.38
CA ILE A 7 -37.23 -9.85 -6.78
C ILE A 7 -37.47 -10.93 -7.86
N ASN A 8 -38.34 -10.62 -8.83
CA ASN A 8 -38.75 -11.56 -9.86
C ASN A 8 -37.86 -11.49 -11.09
N ASN A 9 -37.40 -10.29 -11.43
CA ASN A 9 -36.54 -10.07 -12.58
C ASN A 9 -35.45 -9.04 -12.24
N PRO A 10 -34.27 -9.49 -11.76
CA PRO A 10 -33.16 -8.60 -11.44
C PRO A 10 -32.52 -7.95 -12.68
N TYR A 11 -32.87 -8.39 -13.89
CA TYR A 11 -32.39 -7.86 -15.17
C TYR A 11 -33.20 -6.68 -15.70
N LEU A 12 -34.30 -6.30 -15.03
CA LEU A 12 -35.04 -5.10 -15.39
C LEU A 12 -34.17 -3.86 -15.12
N LYS A 13 -33.71 -3.23 -16.20
CA LYS A 13 -32.90 -2.01 -16.17
C LYS A 13 -33.75 -0.76 -16.05
N GLU A 14 -34.92 -0.79 -16.69
CA GLU A 14 -35.81 0.35 -16.80
C GLU A 14 -37.27 -0.07 -16.61
N THR A 15 -38.09 0.82 -16.06
CA THR A 15 -39.54 0.64 -15.99
C THR A 15 -40.26 1.95 -15.77
N HIS A 16 -41.60 1.94 -15.83
CA HIS A 16 -42.42 3.07 -15.42
C HIS A 16 -43.14 2.73 -14.10
N ALA A 17 -43.26 3.73 -13.23
CA ALA A 17 -43.95 3.66 -11.95
C ALA A 17 -44.80 4.91 -11.72
N THR A 18 -45.63 4.87 -10.70
CA THR A 18 -46.41 6.03 -10.24
C THR A 18 -45.99 6.42 -8.83
N ILE A 19 -45.75 7.71 -8.61
CA ILE A 19 -45.51 8.28 -7.27
C ILE A 19 -46.82 8.18 -6.47
N ILE A 20 -46.76 7.44 -5.37
CA ILE A 20 -47.87 7.28 -4.42
C ILE A 20 -47.82 8.37 -3.35
N SER A 21 -46.61 8.73 -2.91
CA SER A 21 -46.40 9.85 -2.01
C SER A 21 -45.02 10.47 -2.22
N LYS A 22 -44.96 11.78 -2.03
CA LYS A 22 -43.75 12.60 -2.09
C LYS A 22 -43.73 13.51 -0.86
N SER A 23 -42.62 13.56 -0.16
CA SER A 23 -42.41 14.47 0.98
C SER A 23 -41.01 15.05 0.95
N PHE A 24 -40.85 16.32 1.34
CA PHE A 24 -39.55 16.96 1.45
C PHE A 24 -39.05 16.91 2.89
N LYS A 25 -37.84 16.39 3.11
CA LYS A 25 -37.21 16.27 4.43
C LYS A 25 -35.68 16.30 4.28
N ASP A 26 -34.99 16.99 5.19
CA ASP A 26 -33.52 17.04 5.24
C ASP A 26 -32.90 17.46 3.88
N GLU A 27 -33.46 18.51 3.27
CA GLU A 27 -33.05 19.03 1.95
C GLU A 27 -33.21 18.05 0.76
N SER A 28 -33.97 16.97 0.93
CA SER A 28 -34.21 15.95 -0.10
C SER A 28 -35.69 15.59 -0.24
N PHE A 29 -36.06 15.06 -1.39
CA PHE A 29 -37.39 14.48 -1.65
C PHE A 29 -37.37 12.98 -1.39
N LEU A 30 -38.29 12.52 -0.55
CA LEU A 30 -38.55 11.12 -0.27
C LEU A 30 -39.73 10.67 -1.12
N ILE A 31 -39.49 9.73 -2.02
CA ILE A 31 -40.44 9.24 -3.01
C ILE A 31 -40.79 7.79 -2.74
N LYS A 32 -42.09 7.54 -2.60
CA LYS A 32 -42.68 6.20 -2.54
C LYS A 32 -43.44 5.92 -3.83
N LEU A 33 -43.16 4.76 -4.43
CA LEU A 33 -43.72 4.34 -5.72
C LEU A 33 -44.72 3.19 -5.56
N ASP A 34 -45.58 2.98 -6.56
CA ASP A 34 -46.45 1.79 -6.63
C ASP A 34 -45.63 0.51 -6.86
N ARG A 35 -44.55 0.62 -7.62
CA ARG A 35 -43.59 -0.45 -7.94
C ARG A 35 -42.18 0.12 -8.10
N THR A 36 -41.16 -0.68 -7.86
CA THR A 36 -39.76 -0.26 -8.08
C THR A 36 -38.88 -1.40 -8.58
N ILE A 37 -37.86 -1.04 -9.36
CA ILE A 37 -36.76 -1.90 -9.79
C ILE A 37 -35.49 -1.71 -8.94
N PHE A 38 -35.47 -0.75 -8.02
CA PHE A 38 -34.33 -0.50 -7.12
C PHE A 38 -34.33 -1.45 -5.93
N PHE A 39 -33.22 -2.16 -5.73
CA PHE A 39 -32.89 -2.89 -4.52
C PHE A 39 -32.47 -1.90 -3.41
N PRO A 40 -33.12 -1.93 -2.24
CA PRO A 40 -32.78 -1.07 -1.12
C PRO A 40 -31.52 -1.58 -0.39
N ASN A 41 -30.92 -0.75 0.44
CA ASN A 41 -29.95 -1.24 1.43
C ASN A 41 -30.67 -2.22 2.39
N MET A 42 -30.31 -3.50 2.34
CA MET A 42 -30.86 -4.55 3.22
C MET A 42 -29.80 -5.06 4.20
N SER A 43 -30.24 -5.66 5.30
CA SER A 43 -29.38 -6.32 6.30
C SER A 43 -28.62 -7.56 5.80
N GLY A 44 -28.71 -7.89 4.50
CA GLY A 44 -28.04 -9.01 3.85
C GLY A 44 -26.68 -8.68 3.20
N GLY A 45 -26.13 -7.48 3.43
CA GLY A 45 -24.76 -7.12 3.04
C GLY A 45 -24.59 -6.64 1.59
N GLN A 46 -25.57 -6.84 0.71
CA GLN A 46 -25.56 -6.22 -0.62
C GLN A 46 -25.92 -4.72 -0.51
N PRO A 47 -25.13 -3.80 -1.11
CA PRO A 47 -25.47 -2.39 -1.22
C PRO A 47 -26.74 -2.14 -2.04
N ARG A 48 -27.39 -1.01 -1.79
CA ARG A 48 -28.46 -0.48 -2.65
C ARG A 48 -27.99 -0.30 -4.09
N ASP A 49 -28.95 -0.26 -4.99
CA ASP A 49 -28.68 0.18 -6.35
C ASP A 49 -28.52 1.68 -6.46
N LEU A 50 -27.80 2.06 -7.51
CA LEU A 50 -27.71 3.41 -8.04
C LEU A 50 -28.57 3.54 -9.29
N GLY A 51 -28.94 4.76 -9.64
CA GLY A 51 -29.76 5.03 -10.82
C GLY A 51 -30.51 6.36 -10.75
N THR A 52 -31.54 6.49 -11.57
CA THR A 52 -32.34 7.71 -11.69
C THR A 52 -33.85 7.45 -11.68
N ILE A 53 -34.61 8.48 -11.28
CA ILE A 53 -36.07 8.58 -11.41
C ILE A 53 -36.35 9.86 -12.20
N GLU A 54 -36.98 9.75 -13.37
CA GLU A 54 -37.17 10.86 -14.32
C GLU A 54 -35.86 11.62 -14.61
N GLY A 55 -34.76 10.88 -14.76
CA GLY A 55 -33.42 11.45 -14.99
C GLY A 55 -32.79 12.13 -13.77
N LYS A 56 -33.45 12.17 -12.61
CA LYS A 56 -32.91 12.69 -11.35
C LYS A 56 -32.20 11.61 -10.57
N ASN A 57 -31.01 11.90 -10.05
CA ASN A 57 -30.18 10.93 -9.34
C ASN A 57 -30.84 10.45 -8.04
N VAL A 58 -30.84 9.13 -7.85
CA VAL A 58 -31.24 8.51 -6.59
C VAL A 58 -30.03 8.40 -5.68
N ILE A 59 -29.99 9.26 -4.65
CA ILE A 59 -28.88 9.30 -3.70
C ILE A 59 -29.00 8.20 -2.63
N ASN A 60 -30.22 7.74 -2.32
CA ASN A 60 -30.45 6.67 -1.37
C ASN A 60 -31.73 5.86 -1.66
N VAL A 61 -31.73 4.59 -1.25
CA VAL A 61 -32.88 3.68 -1.32
C VAL A 61 -32.90 2.79 -0.07
N TYR A 62 -34.00 2.81 0.67
CA TYR A 62 -34.13 2.03 1.90
C TYR A 62 -35.56 1.51 2.11
N GLU A 63 -35.70 0.50 2.98
CA GLU A 63 -37.01 -0.04 3.37
C GLU A 63 -37.62 0.80 4.50
N ASP A 64 -38.88 1.20 4.34
CA ASP A 64 -39.71 1.76 5.41
C ASP A 64 -40.96 0.88 5.60
N GLY A 65 -40.88 -0.01 6.59
CA GLY A 65 -41.87 -1.07 6.81
C GLY A 65 -42.00 -2.02 5.62
N ARG A 66 -43.08 -1.89 4.84
CA ARG A 66 -43.35 -2.71 3.63
C ARG A 66 -43.15 -1.94 2.33
N ASP A 67 -42.77 -0.67 2.40
CA ASP A 67 -42.56 0.20 1.25
C ASP A 67 -41.06 0.46 1.02
N ILE A 68 -40.73 0.89 -0.19
CA ILE A 68 -39.38 1.31 -0.57
C ILE A 68 -39.39 2.81 -0.76
N ILE A 69 -38.48 3.51 -0.06
CA ILE A 69 -38.30 4.94 -0.16
C ILE A 69 -37.07 5.22 -1.00
N HIS A 70 -37.22 6.13 -1.96
CA HIS A 70 -36.16 6.63 -2.83
C HIS A 70 -35.89 8.08 -2.45
N VAL A 71 -34.64 8.44 -2.27
CA VAL A 71 -34.22 9.80 -1.90
C VAL A 71 -33.57 10.44 -3.11
N ILE A 72 -34.07 11.61 -3.50
CA ILE A 72 -33.53 12.44 -4.59
C ILE A 72 -33.41 13.89 -4.12
N GLU A 73 -32.48 14.66 -4.70
CA GLU A 73 -32.26 16.07 -4.32
C GLU A 73 -33.15 17.04 -5.10
N GLU A 74 -33.55 16.66 -6.32
CA GLU A 74 -34.34 17.49 -7.22
C GLU A 74 -35.80 17.07 -7.25
N ASP A 75 -36.73 18.03 -7.38
CA ASP A 75 -38.16 17.69 -7.42
C ASP A 75 -38.58 17.05 -8.76
N ILE A 76 -39.65 16.27 -8.71
CA ILE A 76 -40.34 15.69 -9.87
C ILE A 76 -41.80 16.14 -9.86
N GLU A 77 -42.21 16.84 -10.92
CA GLU A 77 -43.56 17.38 -11.07
C GLU A 77 -44.58 16.31 -11.53
N SER A 78 -44.13 15.33 -12.33
CA SER A 78 -45.00 14.27 -12.85
C SER A 78 -45.24 13.16 -11.83
N ASN A 79 -46.48 12.67 -11.74
CA ASN A 79 -46.80 11.48 -10.97
C ASN A 79 -46.37 10.18 -11.64
N LYS A 80 -46.30 10.16 -12.98
CA LYS A 80 -45.78 9.00 -13.73
C LYS A 80 -44.30 9.22 -13.98
N VAL A 81 -43.50 8.26 -13.53
CA VAL A 81 -42.04 8.37 -13.55
C VAL A 81 -41.39 7.17 -14.23
N HIS A 82 -40.34 7.44 -14.97
CA HIS A 82 -39.41 6.49 -15.56
C HIS A 82 -38.29 6.20 -14.57
N LEU A 83 -38.05 4.92 -14.29
CA LEU A 83 -36.99 4.44 -13.42
C LEU A 83 -35.90 3.84 -14.28
N SER A 84 -34.64 4.20 -14.03
CA SER A 84 -33.46 3.60 -14.69
C SER A 84 -32.41 3.23 -13.65
N ILE A 85 -31.89 2.01 -13.71
CA ILE A 85 -30.82 1.51 -12.85
C ILE A 85 -29.47 1.76 -13.52
N ASP A 86 -28.44 2.10 -12.72
CA ASP A 86 -27.04 1.95 -13.14
C ASP A 86 -26.76 0.45 -13.32
N TRP A 87 -26.88 -0.01 -14.57
CA TRP A 87 -26.77 -1.42 -14.89
C TRP A 87 -25.38 -1.99 -14.64
N GLU A 88 -24.31 -1.20 -14.84
CA GLU A 88 -22.96 -1.66 -14.59
C GLU A 88 -22.76 -1.94 -13.10
N ASN A 89 -23.26 -1.05 -12.24
CA ASN A 89 -23.27 -1.25 -10.80
C ASN A 89 -24.12 -2.47 -10.41
N ARG A 90 -25.39 -2.55 -10.83
CA ARG A 90 -26.28 -3.67 -10.51
C ARG A 90 -25.67 -5.01 -10.91
N PHE A 91 -25.16 -5.12 -12.13
CA PHE A 91 -24.61 -6.35 -12.64
C PHE A 91 -23.33 -6.75 -11.89
N ASP A 92 -22.47 -5.79 -11.54
CA ASP A 92 -21.33 -6.02 -10.65
C ASP A 92 -21.78 -6.60 -9.29
N LEU A 93 -22.78 -6.00 -8.64
CA LEU A 93 -23.30 -6.51 -7.37
C LEU A 93 -23.86 -7.94 -7.52
N MET A 94 -24.60 -8.22 -8.60
CA MET A 94 -25.12 -9.56 -8.92
C MET A 94 -24.00 -10.60 -9.10
N GLN A 95 -22.94 -10.26 -9.84
CA GLN A 95 -21.79 -11.14 -10.06
C GLN A 95 -21.10 -11.47 -8.73
N ASN A 96 -20.85 -10.45 -7.91
CA ASN A 96 -20.17 -10.62 -6.63
C ASN A 96 -21.03 -11.36 -5.60
N HIS A 97 -22.35 -11.17 -5.59
CA HIS A 97 -23.24 -11.87 -4.67
C HIS A 97 -23.35 -13.36 -5.01
N THR A 98 -23.60 -13.71 -6.27
CA THR A 98 -23.62 -15.12 -6.66
C THR A 98 -22.23 -15.75 -6.50
N GLY A 99 -21.16 -15.00 -6.79
CA GLY A 99 -19.80 -15.47 -6.57
C GLY A 99 -19.50 -15.78 -5.10
N GLN A 100 -20.06 -15.00 -4.18
CA GLN A 100 -19.98 -15.30 -2.75
C GLN A 100 -20.62 -16.65 -2.40
N HIS A 101 -21.85 -16.92 -2.86
CA HIS A 101 -22.50 -18.20 -2.58
C HIS A 101 -21.67 -19.38 -3.08
N ILE A 102 -21.20 -19.30 -4.33
CA ILE A 102 -20.35 -20.34 -4.93
C ILE A 102 -19.09 -20.57 -4.09
N LEU A 103 -18.45 -19.49 -3.63
CA LEU A 103 -17.23 -19.59 -2.86
C LEU A 103 -17.49 -20.21 -1.48
N SER A 104 -18.54 -19.78 -0.78
CA SER A 104 -18.98 -20.37 0.48
C SER A 104 -19.29 -21.86 0.36
N ASP A 105 -19.95 -22.29 -0.73
CA ASP A 105 -20.20 -23.71 -0.98
C ASP A 105 -18.93 -24.49 -1.28
N ALA A 106 -17.95 -23.88 -1.95
CA ALA A 106 -16.66 -24.52 -2.21
C ALA A 106 -15.90 -24.76 -0.89
N PHE A 107 -15.89 -23.79 0.03
CA PHE A 107 -15.35 -23.97 1.39
C PHE A 107 -16.06 -25.09 2.14
N LYS A 108 -17.38 -25.09 2.14
CA LYS A 108 -18.19 -26.12 2.81
C LYS A 108 -17.92 -27.51 2.23
N LYS A 109 -17.84 -27.65 0.91
CA LYS A 109 -17.64 -28.96 0.26
C LYS A 109 -16.24 -29.54 0.46
N LEU A 110 -15.21 -28.70 0.41
CA LEU A 110 -13.82 -29.18 0.48
C LEU A 110 -13.32 -29.31 1.92
N LEU A 111 -13.73 -28.40 2.81
CA LEU A 111 -13.17 -28.29 4.16
C LEU A 111 -14.23 -28.43 5.27
N ASN A 112 -15.50 -28.62 4.92
CA ASN A 112 -16.62 -28.61 5.88
C ASN A 112 -16.64 -27.35 6.75
N ALA A 113 -16.22 -26.22 6.18
CA ALA A 113 -16.12 -24.93 6.85
C ALA A 113 -17.27 -24.00 6.46
N GLU A 114 -18.00 -23.49 7.44
CA GLU A 114 -19.17 -22.63 7.22
C GLU A 114 -18.77 -21.16 7.06
N THR A 115 -19.56 -20.41 6.30
CA THR A 115 -19.43 -18.95 6.21
C THR A 115 -20.24 -18.30 7.34
N ILE A 116 -19.56 -17.52 8.19
CA ILE A 116 -20.12 -16.86 9.38
C ILE A 116 -20.18 -15.34 9.25
N GLY A 117 -19.58 -14.78 8.20
CA GLY A 117 -19.61 -13.35 7.92
C GLY A 117 -19.51 -13.06 6.43
N PHE A 118 -20.13 -11.96 6.01
CA PHE A 118 -20.12 -11.50 4.63
C PHE A 118 -20.14 -9.98 4.60
N HIS A 119 -19.31 -9.38 3.74
CA HIS A 119 -19.33 -7.96 3.47
C HIS A 119 -18.99 -7.68 2.01
N MET A 120 -19.85 -6.90 1.34
CA MET A 120 -19.66 -6.48 -0.03
C MET A 120 -19.08 -5.06 -0.06
N GLY A 121 -17.75 -4.96 -0.06
CA GLY A 121 -17.06 -3.67 -0.18
C GLY A 121 -17.07 -3.15 -1.61
N GLU A 122 -16.64 -1.90 -1.79
CA GLU A 122 -16.56 -1.26 -3.11
C GLU A 122 -15.45 -1.88 -3.98
N LYS A 123 -14.30 -2.21 -3.39
CA LYS A 123 -13.14 -2.75 -4.11
C LYS A 123 -13.13 -4.28 -4.19
N TYR A 124 -13.46 -4.93 -3.08
CA TYR A 124 -13.44 -6.39 -2.94
C TYR A 124 -14.50 -6.85 -1.95
N ILE A 125 -14.78 -8.14 -1.99
CA ILE A 125 -15.74 -8.84 -1.16
C ILE A 125 -14.99 -9.61 -0.09
N THR A 126 -15.54 -9.68 1.12
CA THR A 126 -14.98 -10.53 2.17
C THR A 126 -16.00 -11.52 2.69
N ILE A 127 -15.58 -12.76 2.90
CA ILE A 127 -16.29 -13.76 3.70
C ILE A 127 -15.43 -14.19 4.89
N ASP A 128 -16.08 -14.40 6.03
CA ASP A 128 -15.44 -14.97 7.21
C ASP A 128 -15.82 -16.45 7.28
N ILE A 129 -14.82 -17.32 7.30
CA ILE A 129 -14.95 -18.79 7.28
C ILE A 129 -14.61 -19.31 8.68
N GLU A 130 -15.47 -20.18 9.23
CA GLU A 130 -15.30 -20.83 10.54
C GLU A 130 -14.21 -21.90 10.52
N LEU A 131 -12.98 -21.48 10.24
CA LEU A 131 -11.79 -22.30 10.17
C LEU A 131 -10.55 -21.41 10.41
N PRO A 132 -9.79 -21.59 11.50
CA PRO A 132 -8.68 -20.69 11.85
C PRO A 132 -7.45 -20.82 10.96
N ASP A 133 -7.20 -22.01 10.42
CA ASP A 133 -5.97 -22.33 9.70
C ASP A 133 -6.34 -22.89 8.32
N ILE A 134 -5.95 -22.18 7.26
CA ILE A 134 -6.15 -22.57 5.86
C ILE A 134 -4.82 -22.39 5.13
N THR A 135 -4.43 -23.39 4.36
CA THR A 135 -3.19 -23.36 3.57
C THR A 135 -3.40 -22.74 2.18
N GLU A 136 -2.31 -22.25 1.57
CA GLU A 136 -2.33 -21.71 0.21
C GLU A 136 -2.83 -22.74 -0.83
N ASP A 137 -2.50 -24.02 -0.65
CA ASP A 137 -2.93 -25.13 -1.52
C ASP A 137 -4.45 -25.37 -1.40
N GLU A 138 -5.01 -25.32 -0.18
CA GLU A 138 -6.46 -25.42 0.04
C GLU A 138 -7.20 -24.25 -0.60
N ILE A 139 -6.73 -23.01 -0.38
CA ILE A 139 -7.27 -21.80 -1.03
C ILE A 139 -7.25 -21.94 -2.56
N SER A 140 -6.16 -22.46 -3.11
CA SER A 140 -6.03 -22.69 -4.56
C SER A 140 -7.05 -23.72 -5.07
N LYS A 141 -7.27 -24.82 -4.33
CA LYS A 141 -8.28 -25.85 -4.67
C LYS A 141 -9.72 -25.31 -4.58
N ILE A 142 -9.99 -24.47 -3.59
CA ILE A 142 -11.28 -23.80 -3.39
C ILE A 142 -11.56 -22.84 -4.55
N GLU A 143 -10.61 -21.97 -4.89
CA GLU A 143 -10.72 -21.07 -6.05
C GLU A 143 -10.93 -21.85 -7.35
N ALA A 144 -10.19 -22.95 -7.55
CA ALA A 144 -10.34 -23.81 -8.72
C ALA A 144 -11.71 -24.49 -8.79
N LEU A 145 -12.24 -24.97 -7.66
CA LEU A 145 -13.60 -25.53 -7.61
C LEU A 145 -14.66 -24.46 -7.92
N ALA A 146 -14.56 -23.27 -7.33
CA ALA A 146 -15.48 -22.17 -7.58
C ALA A 146 -15.50 -21.77 -9.07
N ASN A 147 -14.32 -21.63 -9.69
CA ASN A 147 -14.24 -21.32 -11.12
C ASN A 147 -14.73 -22.46 -12.03
N ARG A 148 -14.57 -23.74 -11.63
CA ARG A 148 -15.20 -24.86 -12.35
C ARG A 148 -16.73 -24.79 -12.31
N ILE A 149 -17.33 -24.41 -11.18
CA ILE A 149 -18.79 -24.19 -11.07
C ILE A 149 -19.24 -23.06 -11.99
N ILE A 150 -18.44 -21.99 -12.10
CA ILE A 150 -18.70 -20.88 -13.03
C ILE A 150 -18.66 -21.36 -14.49
N GLN A 151 -17.60 -22.08 -14.87
CA GLN A 151 -17.41 -22.57 -16.24
C GLN A 151 -18.51 -23.54 -16.68
N SER A 152 -19.09 -24.31 -15.75
CA SER A 152 -20.23 -25.19 -16.03
C SER A 152 -21.53 -24.45 -16.33
N ASN A 153 -21.60 -23.14 -16.07
CA ASN A 153 -22.74 -22.27 -16.42
C ASN A 153 -24.09 -22.79 -15.90
N PHE A 154 -24.13 -23.24 -14.65
CA PHE A 154 -25.35 -23.70 -13.97
C PHE A 154 -26.39 -22.59 -13.89
N LYS A 155 -27.67 -22.95 -13.94
CA LYS A 155 -28.76 -21.99 -13.77
C LYS A 155 -28.84 -21.54 -12.33
N VAL A 156 -29.14 -20.25 -12.16
CA VAL A 156 -29.39 -19.64 -10.86
C VAL A 156 -30.84 -19.21 -10.84
N LEU A 157 -31.62 -19.86 -9.99
CA LEU A 157 -33.06 -19.65 -9.86
C LEU A 157 -33.37 -19.14 -8.46
N SER A 158 -34.39 -18.30 -8.34
CA SER A 158 -34.90 -17.91 -7.02
C SER A 158 -36.37 -18.23 -6.89
N GLU A 159 -36.73 -18.87 -5.78
CA GLU A 159 -38.09 -19.28 -5.47
C GLU A 159 -38.48 -18.86 -4.05
N PHE A 160 -39.79 -18.83 -3.78
CA PHE A 160 -40.32 -18.56 -2.45
C PHE A 160 -40.83 -19.85 -1.85
N SER A 161 -40.31 -20.19 -0.68
CA SER A 161 -40.70 -21.40 0.06
C SER A 161 -41.27 -21.03 1.43
N ASP A 162 -42.11 -21.90 1.97
CA ASP A 162 -42.61 -21.78 3.35
C ASP A 162 -41.43 -21.91 4.32
N SER A 163 -41.37 -20.98 5.29
CA SER A 163 -40.35 -20.99 6.34
C SER A 163 -40.34 -22.27 7.17
N ASN A 164 -41.48 -22.97 7.25
CA ASN A 164 -41.62 -24.21 8.01
C ASN A 164 -41.30 -25.47 7.19
N SER A 165 -40.94 -25.34 5.91
CA SER A 165 -40.56 -26.49 5.10
C SER A 165 -39.24 -27.11 5.59
N ILE A 166 -39.14 -28.44 5.54
CA ILE A 166 -37.97 -29.20 6.01
C ILE A 166 -36.69 -28.74 5.30
N GLU A 167 -36.79 -28.39 4.01
CA GLU A 167 -35.66 -27.89 3.21
C GLU A 167 -35.16 -26.54 3.73
N VAL A 168 -36.07 -25.60 4.03
CA VAL A 168 -35.73 -24.29 4.61
C VAL A 168 -35.16 -24.42 6.02
N LEU A 169 -35.69 -25.32 6.84
CA LEU A 169 -35.18 -25.59 8.19
C LEU A 169 -33.77 -26.19 8.20
N LYS A 170 -33.36 -26.88 7.13
CA LYS A 170 -32.00 -27.44 6.98
C LYS A 170 -30.96 -26.39 6.58
N ILE A 171 -31.37 -25.37 5.83
CA ILE A 171 -30.46 -24.35 5.26
C ILE A 171 -30.55 -22.99 5.95
N SER A 172 -31.52 -22.78 6.85
CA SER A 172 -31.69 -21.54 7.59
C SER A 172 -31.69 -21.78 9.11
N LYS A 173 -30.86 -21.03 9.83
CA LYS A 173 -30.94 -20.90 11.29
C LYS A 173 -32.03 -19.90 11.74
N ILE A 174 -32.73 -19.28 10.78
CA ILE A 174 -33.73 -18.22 11.04
C ILE A 174 -35.08 -18.89 11.31
N GLN A 175 -35.50 -18.92 12.58
CA GLN A 175 -36.78 -19.50 12.99
C GLN A 175 -37.90 -18.49 13.31
N GLU A 176 -37.74 -17.18 13.13
CA GLU A 176 -38.77 -16.25 13.63
C GLU A 176 -39.27 -15.20 12.63
N GLY A 177 -40.60 -15.20 12.42
CA GLY A 177 -41.39 -14.02 12.04
C GLY A 177 -41.84 -13.91 10.57
N ARG A 178 -41.23 -14.61 9.60
CA ARG A 178 -41.61 -14.54 8.18
C ARG A 178 -42.24 -15.85 7.71
N LYS A 179 -43.46 -15.78 7.15
CA LYS A 179 -44.17 -16.95 6.58
C LYS A 179 -43.55 -17.52 5.29
N THR A 180 -42.77 -16.71 4.58
CA THR A 180 -42.13 -17.10 3.31
C THR A 180 -40.70 -16.62 3.29
N ILE A 181 -39.81 -17.46 2.76
CA ILE A 181 -38.37 -17.19 2.62
C ILE A 181 -38.01 -17.34 1.14
N ARG A 182 -37.23 -16.38 0.63
CA ARG A 182 -36.67 -16.46 -0.72
C ARG A 182 -35.42 -17.32 -0.68
N ILE A 183 -35.40 -18.37 -1.48
CA ILE A 183 -34.28 -19.28 -1.65
C ILE A 183 -33.66 -18.99 -3.02
N VAL A 184 -32.33 -18.95 -3.06
CA VAL A 184 -31.55 -18.89 -4.29
C VAL A 184 -30.88 -20.24 -4.47
N ASN A 185 -31.17 -20.88 -5.59
CA ASN A 185 -30.67 -22.20 -5.97
C ASN A 185 -29.70 -22.05 -7.14
N ILE A 186 -28.52 -22.67 -7.03
CA ILE A 186 -27.57 -22.82 -8.12
C ILE A 186 -27.65 -24.29 -8.57
N ASP A 187 -28.52 -24.55 -9.54
CA ASP A 187 -29.01 -25.90 -9.91
C ASP A 187 -29.10 -26.83 -8.67
N ASN A 188 -28.52 -28.03 -8.72
CA ASN A 188 -28.52 -29.00 -7.62
C ASN A 188 -27.26 -28.90 -6.74
N ILE A 189 -26.55 -27.77 -6.79
CA ILE A 189 -25.20 -27.61 -6.21
C ILE A 189 -25.26 -26.84 -4.91
N SER A 190 -26.17 -25.88 -4.82
CA SER A 190 -26.32 -24.99 -3.68
C SER A 190 -27.74 -24.49 -3.56
N SER A 191 -28.18 -24.31 -2.32
CA SER A 191 -29.44 -23.68 -1.96
C SER A 191 -29.20 -22.83 -0.72
N SER A 192 -29.50 -21.53 -0.81
CA SER A 192 -29.26 -20.58 0.27
C SER A 192 -30.42 -19.60 0.42
N PRO A 193 -30.88 -19.30 1.65
CA PRO A 193 -31.85 -18.24 1.89
C PRO A 193 -31.18 -16.88 1.62
N CYS A 194 -31.64 -16.17 0.58
CA CYS A 194 -31.08 -14.87 0.22
C CYS A 194 -32.13 -13.94 -0.40
N CYS A 195 -32.07 -12.67 -0.01
CA CYS A 195 -32.95 -11.63 -0.53
C CYS A 195 -32.29 -10.75 -1.61
N GLY A 196 -30.98 -10.92 -1.87
CA GLY A 196 -30.21 -10.09 -2.80
C GLY A 196 -30.49 -10.36 -4.29
N THR A 197 -29.85 -9.60 -5.16
CA THR A 197 -29.93 -9.82 -6.62
C THR A 197 -28.83 -10.76 -7.07
N HIS A 198 -29.15 -11.68 -7.96
CA HIS A 198 -28.24 -12.71 -8.48
C HIS A 198 -28.26 -12.73 -9.99
N VAL A 199 -27.14 -13.09 -10.60
CA VAL A 199 -27.09 -13.48 -12.02
C VAL A 199 -27.99 -14.69 -12.28
N GLY A 200 -28.40 -14.91 -13.53
CA GLY A 200 -29.29 -15.98 -13.96
C GLY A 200 -28.56 -17.27 -14.30
N SER A 201 -27.26 -17.22 -14.56
CA SER A 201 -26.39 -18.39 -14.63
C SER A 201 -24.99 -18.11 -14.10
N THR A 202 -24.29 -19.15 -13.63
CA THR A 202 -22.96 -18.99 -13.01
C THR A 202 -21.92 -18.48 -14.00
N GLY A 203 -22.08 -18.74 -15.30
CA GLY A 203 -21.15 -18.27 -16.35
C GLY A 203 -21.15 -16.75 -16.51
N GLU A 204 -22.23 -16.06 -16.14
CA GLU A 204 -22.30 -14.59 -16.18
C GLU A 204 -21.36 -13.93 -15.15
N ILE A 205 -20.83 -14.69 -14.19
CA ILE A 205 -19.81 -14.22 -13.23
C ILE A 205 -18.44 -14.06 -13.91
N GLY A 206 -18.15 -14.80 -14.98
CA GLY A 206 -16.86 -14.78 -15.67
C GLY A 206 -15.77 -15.52 -14.89
N LEU A 207 -15.19 -14.88 -13.87
CA LEU A 207 -14.23 -15.51 -12.96
C LEU A 207 -14.38 -15.04 -11.52
N ILE A 208 -13.90 -15.85 -10.58
CA ILE A 208 -13.65 -15.47 -9.19
C ILE A 208 -12.14 -15.52 -8.94
N LYS A 209 -11.61 -14.49 -8.29
CA LYS A 209 -10.22 -14.47 -7.82
C LYS A 209 -10.16 -14.16 -6.33
N ILE A 210 -9.58 -15.06 -5.55
CA ILE A 210 -9.17 -14.82 -4.16
C ILE A 210 -7.89 -13.98 -4.22
N ILE A 211 -7.93 -12.81 -3.60
CA ILE A 211 -6.83 -11.83 -3.63
C ILE A 211 -6.04 -11.80 -2.32
N ASN A 212 -6.65 -12.25 -1.22
CA ASN A 212 -6.00 -12.37 0.08
C ASN A 212 -6.79 -13.33 0.98
N PHE A 213 -6.12 -13.93 1.96
CA PHE A 213 -6.76 -14.59 3.10
C PHE A 213 -5.90 -14.37 4.36
N GLU A 214 -6.55 -14.14 5.49
CA GLU A 214 -5.87 -13.82 6.74
C GLU A 214 -6.63 -14.31 7.96
N ARG A 215 -5.93 -14.54 9.08
CA ARG A 215 -6.57 -14.89 10.34
C ARG A 215 -7.31 -13.68 10.90
N TYR A 216 -8.60 -13.86 11.19
CA TYR A 216 -9.48 -12.81 11.67
C TYR A 216 -10.40 -13.33 12.77
N LYS A 217 -10.30 -12.77 13.98
CA LYS A 217 -11.15 -13.11 15.15
C LYS A 217 -11.26 -14.62 15.45
N GLY A 218 -10.14 -15.35 15.36
CA GLY A 218 -10.12 -16.80 15.60
C GLY A 218 -10.59 -17.65 14.43
N ASN A 219 -10.90 -17.04 13.29
CA ASN A 219 -11.38 -17.63 12.04
C ASN A 219 -10.51 -17.14 10.87
N THR A 220 -10.90 -17.43 9.62
CA THR A 220 -10.21 -16.93 8.41
C THR A 220 -11.10 -15.96 7.65
N ARG A 221 -10.58 -14.78 7.33
CA ARG A 221 -11.21 -13.84 6.40
C ARG A 221 -10.62 -14.02 5.02
N VAL A 222 -11.48 -14.23 4.02
CA VAL A 222 -11.10 -14.40 2.62
C VAL A 222 -11.57 -13.19 1.84
N SER A 223 -10.64 -12.50 1.17
CA SER A 223 -10.94 -11.37 0.28
C SER A 223 -10.91 -11.83 -1.17
N PHE A 224 -11.95 -11.53 -1.93
CA PHE A 224 -12.08 -11.96 -3.33
C PHE A 224 -12.80 -10.92 -4.19
N ILE A 225 -12.67 -11.08 -5.50
CA ILE A 225 -13.32 -10.27 -6.53
C ILE A 225 -13.90 -11.16 -7.62
N CYS A 226 -15.01 -10.73 -8.21
CA CYS A 226 -15.68 -11.46 -9.29
C CYS A 226 -15.79 -10.60 -10.56
N GLY A 227 -16.04 -11.25 -11.70
CA GLY A 227 -16.49 -10.61 -12.93
C GLY A 227 -15.73 -9.35 -13.33
N ASN A 228 -16.45 -8.24 -13.48
CA ASN A 228 -15.85 -6.98 -13.95
C ASN A 228 -14.75 -6.46 -13.03
N ARG A 229 -14.82 -6.68 -11.71
CA ARG A 229 -13.74 -6.32 -10.78
C ARG A 229 -12.49 -7.16 -11.04
N ALA A 230 -12.66 -8.46 -11.24
CA ALA A 230 -11.57 -9.36 -11.54
C ALA A 230 -10.90 -9.04 -12.88
N LEU A 231 -11.69 -8.68 -13.91
CA LEU A 231 -11.15 -8.23 -15.19
C LEU A 231 -10.37 -6.91 -15.07
N LYS A 232 -10.88 -5.94 -14.30
CA LYS A 232 -10.19 -4.67 -14.02
C LYS A 232 -8.88 -4.90 -13.27
N ASP A 233 -8.88 -5.78 -12.26
CA ASP A 233 -7.68 -6.17 -11.52
C ASP A 233 -6.62 -6.83 -12.41
N TYR A 234 -7.02 -7.80 -13.25
CA TYR A 234 -6.12 -8.41 -14.22
C TYR A 234 -5.54 -7.39 -15.19
N SER A 235 -6.37 -6.51 -15.74
CA SER A 235 -5.94 -5.47 -16.68
C SER A 235 -4.91 -4.53 -16.05
N LEU A 236 -5.12 -4.14 -14.79
CA LEU A 236 -4.20 -3.31 -14.02
C LEU A 236 -2.85 -4.01 -13.79
N LYS A 237 -2.88 -5.25 -13.30
CA LYS A 237 -1.68 -6.06 -13.03
C LYS A 237 -0.90 -6.36 -14.31
N ASN A 238 -1.60 -6.67 -15.40
CA ASN A 238 -0.99 -6.91 -16.71
C ASN A 238 -0.32 -5.66 -17.28
N ARG A 239 -0.90 -4.47 -17.05
CA ARG A 239 -0.23 -3.21 -17.41
C ARG A 239 1.05 -3.03 -16.58
N TYR A 240 0.96 -3.14 -15.26
CA TYR A 240 2.13 -2.97 -14.38
C TYR A 240 3.27 -3.94 -14.70
N ILE A 241 2.98 -5.22 -14.94
CA ILE A 241 4.04 -6.17 -15.25
C ILE A 241 4.70 -5.89 -16.61
N LYS A 242 3.93 -5.36 -17.59
CA LYS A 242 4.49 -4.92 -18.87
C LYS A 242 5.36 -3.68 -18.72
N ASP A 243 4.91 -2.69 -17.93
CA ASP A 243 5.69 -1.48 -17.67
C ASP A 243 7.00 -1.79 -16.95
N ILE A 244 6.98 -2.73 -15.99
CA ILE A 244 8.18 -3.23 -15.30
C ILE A 244 9.09 -3.97 -16.28
N ALA A 245 8.54 -4.88 -17.11
CA ALA A 245 9.31 -5.61 -18.11
C ALA A 245 10.03 -4.67 -19.09
N LEU A 246 9.33 -3.64 -19.58
CA LEU A 246 9.93 -2.60 -20.43
C LEU A 246 11.05 -1.85 -19.70
N SER A 247 10.82 -1.47 -18.44
CA SER A 247 11.83 -0.78 -17.61
C SER A 247 13.07 -1.63 -17.35
N LEU A 248 12.92 -2.96 -17.28
CA LEU A 248 14.01 -3.92 -17.12
C LEU A 248 14.60 -4.39 -18.46
N SER A 249 14.07 -3.91 -19.59
CA SER A 249 14.41 -4.41 -20.94
C SER A 249 14.31 -5.93 -21.03
N SER A 250 13.22 -6.50 -20.52
CA SER A 250 12.98 -7.95 -20.43
C SER A 250 11.65 -8.36 -21.05
N GLY A 251 11.48 -9.67 -21.30
CA GLY A 251 10.15 -10.25 -21.45
C GLY A 251 9.41 -10.29 -20.11
N VAL A 252 8.07 -10.36 -20.15
CA VAL A 252 7.24 -10.54 -18.94
C VAL A 252 7.61 -11.81 -18.15
N PRO A 253 7.87 -12.98 -18.78
CA PRO A 253 8.29 -14.18 -18.05
C PRO A 253 9.59 -14.00 -17.24
N ASP A 254 10.47 -13.11 -17.71
CA ASP A 254 11.83 -12.95 -17.17
C ASP A 254 11.92 -11.82 -16.13
N VAL A 255 10.82 -11.11 -15.85
CA VAL A 255 10.80 -9.93 -14.97
C VAL A 255 11.39 -10.25 -13.59
N LEU A 256 11.01 -11.38 -13.01
CA LEU A 256 11.48 -11.76 -11.68
C LEU A 256 12.99 -12.02 -11.67
N GLU A 257 13.49 -12.79 -12.64
CA GLU A 257 14.91 -13.09 -12.78
C GLU A 257 15.72 -11.80 -12.97
N LYS A 258 15.29 -10.92 -13.88
CA LYS A 258 15.95 -9.64 -14.16
C LYS A 258 15.93 -8.71 -12.96
N PHE A 259 14.84 -8.69 -12.19
CA PHE A 259 14.76 -7.92 -10.96
C PHE A 259 15.74 -8.43 -9.90
N LEU A 260 15.82 -9.74 -9.70
CA LEU A 260 16.77 -10.34 -8.76
C LEU A 260 18.22 -10.08 -9.17
N LYS A 261 18.52 -10.18 -10.47
CA LYS A 261 19.84 -9.87 -11.02
C LYS A 261 20.21 -8.40 -10.82
N LEU A 262 19.29 -7.47 -11.08
CA LEU A 262 19.49 -6.04 -10.84
C LEU A 262 19.78 -5.75 -9.36
N LYS A 263 19.10 -6.44 -8.44
CA LYS A 263 19.35 -6.30 -7.00
C LYS A 263 20.74 -6.79 -6.62
N GLU A 264 21.15 -7.95 -7.12
CA GLU A 264 22.49 -8.51 -6.91
C GLU A 264 23.58 -7.58 -7.47
N ASP A 265 23.43 -7.10 -8.70
CA ASP A 265 24.40 -6.21 -9.34
C ASP A 265 24.52 -4.89 -8.59
N LYS A 266 23.41 -4.34 -8.07
CA LYS A 266 23.43 -3.16 -7.19
C LYS A 266 24.24 -3.40 -5.92
N GLU A 267 24.06 -4.55 -5.26
CA GLU A 267 24.81 -4.89 -4.05
C GLU A 267 26.31 -5.05 -4.34
N ASN A 268 26.66 -5.65 -5.48
CA ASN A 268 28.04 -5.80 -5.92
C ASN A 268 28.69 -4.44 -6.27
N MET A 269 28.00 -3.60 -7.04
CA MET A 269 28.46 -2.25 -7.36
C MET A 269 28.68 -1.40 -6.10
N GLN A 270 27.85 -1.55 -5.07
CA GLN A 270 28.03 -0.86 -3.80
C GLN A 270 29.28 -1.33 -3.03
N LYS A 271 29.56 -2.64 -3.03
CA LYS A 271 30.78 -3.20 -2.43
C LYS A 271 32.03 -2.73 -3.17
N GLU A 272 32.01 -2.80 -4.50
CA GLU A 272 33.11 -2.33 -5.34
C GLU A 272 33.34 -0.82 -5.15
N ASN A 273 32.28 -0.01 -5.12
CA ASN A 273 32.40 1.42 -4.88
C ASN A 273 33.03 1.73 -3.52
N ARG A 274 32.71 0.95 -2.47
CA ARG A 274 33.36 1.10 -1.17
C ARG A 274 34.84 0.74 -1.24
N ALA A 275 35.20 -0.38 -1.87
CA ALA A 275 36.60 -0.80 -2.01
C ALA A 275 37.43 0.23 -2.79
N LEU A 276 36.91 0.71 -3.93
CA LEU A 276 37.56 1.74 -4.75
C LEU A 276 37.71 3.07 -3.99
N ARG A 277 36.72 3.43 -3.16
CA ARG A 277 36.84 4.61 -2.29
C ARG A 277 37.93 4.43 -1.26
N GLU A 278 38.02 3.27 -0.61
CA GLU A 278 39.07 2.97 0.37
C GLU A 278 40.46 3.04 -0.25
N GLU A 279 40.65 2.49 -1.46
CA GLU A 279 41.90 2.56 -2.22
C GLU A 279 42.24 4.01 -2.65
N LEU A 280 41.25 4.77 -3.11
CA LEU A 280 41.44 6.19 -3.43
C LEU A 280 41.86 7.00 -2.20
N ILE A 281 41.28 6.70 -1.03
CA ILE A 281 41.61 7.34 0.24
C ILE A 281 43.06 7.03 0.63
N SER A 282 43.51 5.78 0.51
CA SER A 282 44.90 5.42 0.82
C SER A 282 45.89 6.11 -0.11
N LEU A 283 45.63 6.15 -1.42
CA LEU A 283 46.49 6.83 -2.38
C LEU A 283 46.58 8.35 -2.11
N LYS A 284 45.44 8.99 -1.82
CA LYS A 284 45.42 10.42 -1.44
C LYS A 284 46.17 10.67 -0.13
N ALA A 285 46.06 9.77 0.84
CA ALA A 285 46.80 9.85 2.09
C ALA A 285 48.31 9.72 1.85
N GLU A 286 48.76 8.77 1.02
CA GLU A 286 50.17 8.62 0.65
C GLU A 286 50.73 9.87 -0.03
N ILE A 287 50.01 10.47 -0.98
CA ILE A 287 50.41 11.74 -1.62
C ILE A 287 50.59 12.86 -0.59
N LEU A 288 49.77 12.89 0.48
CA LEU A 288 49.93 13.85 1.57
C LEU A 288 51.12 13.53 2.46
N LEU A 289 51.40 12.25 2.72
CA LEU A 289 52.58 11.81 3.47
C LEU A 289 53.87 12.16 2.76
N ASP A 290 53.92 12.09 1.43
CA ASP A 290 55.11 12.47 0.65
C ASP A 290 55.49 13.96 0.81
N LYS A 291 54.54 14.80 1.24
CA LYS A 291 54.77 16.23 1.51
C LYS A 291 55.17 16.53 2.95
N LYS A 292 55.32 15.50 3.80
CA LYS A 292 55.61 15.69 5.22
C LYS A 292 56.97 16.34 5.46
N LYS A 293 57.06 17.12 6.54
CA LYS A 293 58.32 17.70 7.04
C LYS A 293 58.57 17.24 8.47
N THR A 294 59.70 16.59 8.71
CA THR A 294 60.10 16.10 10.03
C THR A 294 60.81 17.19 10.83
N ILE A 295 60.33 17.46 12.05
CA ILE A 295 60.97 18.37 13.00
C ILE A 295 60.83 17.80 14.41
N ASN A 296 61.95 17.73 15.15
CA ASN A 296 61.99 17.18 16.51
C ASN A 296 61.35 15.77 16.60
N HIS A 297 61.65 14.89 15.64
CA HIS A 297 61.09 13.54 15.54
C HIS A 297 59.57 13.44 15.32
N VAL A 298 58.90 14.56 15.01
CA VAL A 298 57.48 14.62 14.65
C VAL A 298 57.35 15.02 13.18
N ASP A 299 56.54 14.29 12.43
CA ASP A 299 56.21 14.58 11.04
C ASP A 299 55.04 15.55 10.96
N TYR A 300 55.15 16.56 10.10
CA TYR A 300 54.08 17.53 9.88
C TYR A 300 53.65 17.53 8.42
N VAL A 301 52.35 17.34 8.18
CA VAL A 301 51.72 17.57 6.88
C VAL A 301 50.85 18.81 7.01
N VAL A 302 51.25 19.87 6.31
CA VAL A 302 50.55 21.17 6.32
C VAL A 302 50.18 21.54 4.89
N GLU A 303 48.92 21.40 4.52
CA GLU A 303 48.47 21.53 3.12
C GLU A 303 47.15 22.30 2.99
N ASN A 304 46.95 22.90 1.82
CA ASN A 304 45.65 23.44 1.42
C ASN A 304 44.95 22.42 0.52
N LEU A 305 43.89 21.79 1.03
CA LEU A 305 43.13 20.78 0.30
C LEU A 305 41.97 21.37 -0.51
N GLY A 306 41.79 22.69 -0.47
CA GLY A 306 40.72 23.37 -1.18
C GLY A 306 39.34 22.81 -0.83
N ASN A 307 38.48 22.64 -1.84
CA ASN A 307 37.11 22.19 -1.64
C ASN A 307 37.01 20.66 -1.66
N ILE A 308 37.26 20.04 -0.51
CA ILE A 308 37.12 18.59 -0.29
C ILE A 308 35.85 18.27 0.52
N ASN A 309 35.18 17.16 0.20
CA ASN A 309 34.03 16.69 0.98
C ASN A 309 34.47 16.30 2.40
N LYS A 310 33.72 16.73 3.43
CA LYS A 310 33.96 16.40 4.84
C LYS A 310 34.07 14.90 5.12
N GLU A 311 33.25 14.07 4.47
CA GLU A 311 33.31 12.61 4.66
C GLU A 311 34.65 12.06 4.17
N GLU A 312 35.07 12.47 2.98
CA GLU A 312 36.35 12.09 2.38
C GLU A 312 37.54 12.58 3.22
N LEU A 313 37.51 13.85 3.65
CA LEU A 313 38.53 14.41 4.53
C LEU A 313 38.64 13.64 5.86
N ASN A 314 37.51 13.27 6.45
CA ASN A 314 37.51 12.50 7.69
C ASN A 314 38.14 11.12 7.49
N LEU A 315 37.86 10.45 6.38
CA LEU A 315 38.45 9.15 6.06
C LEU A 315 39.96 9.25 5.80
N ILE A 316 40.41 10.25 5.03
CA ILE A 316 41.86 10.51 4.81
C ILE A 316 42.55 10.80 6.15
N SER A 317 41.98 11.70 6.97
CA SER A 317 42.51 12.05 8.29
C SER A 317 42.66 10.82 9.18
N SER A 318 41.61 9.98 9.26
CA SER A 318 41.62 8.76 10.07
C SER A 318 42.52 7.66 9.52
N TYR A 319 42.76 7.62 8.21
CA TYR A 319 43.80 6.77 7.63
C TYR A 319 45.18 7.24 8.10
N LEU A 320 45.45 8.54 8.01
CA LEU A 320 46.73 9.14 8.39
C LEU A 320 47.02 9.11 9.89
N GLU A 321 45.99 9.18 10.74
CA GLU A 321 46.07 9.06 12.21
C GLU A 321 46.71 7.75 12.70
N LYS A 322 46.76 6.72 11.85
CA LYS A 322 47.39 5.42 12.13
C LYS A 322 48.91 5.43 11.98
N ASN A 323 49.49 6.43 11.30
CA ASN A 323 50.94 6.57 11.21
C ASN A 323 51.53 6.96 12.57
N GLU A 324 52.82 6.77 12.77
CA GLU A 324 53.50 7.21 13.98
C GLU A 324 53.91 8.69 13.88
N ASN A 325 53.76 9.41 14.99
CA ASN A 325 54.32 10.75 15.18
C ASN A 325 53.93 11.78 14.11
N LEU A 326 52.73 11.69 13.53
CA LEU A 326 52.25 12.61 12.49
C LEU A 326 51.29 13.67 13.07
N ILE A 327 51.51 14.93 12.69
CA ILE A 327 50.58 16.05 12.84
C ILE A 327 50.08 16.45 11.46
N GLN A 328 48.75 16.57 11.35
CA GLN A 328 48.05 16.96 10.15
C GLN A 328 47.42 18.34 10.38
N ILE A 329 47.66 19.29 9.49
CA ILE A 329 47.08 20.64 9.55
C ILE A 329 46.62 21.02 8.15
N TYR A 330 45.30 21.10 7.94
CA TYR A 330 44.72 21.38 6.63
C TYR A 330 43.93 22.67 6.61
N LYS A 331 44.16 23.47 5.56
CA LYS A 331 43.26 24.53 5.11
C LYS A 331 42.25 23.95 4.13
N LEU A 332 40.98 24.29 4.32
CA LEU A 332 39.83 23.74 3.59
C LEU A 332 38.92 24.86 3.12
N GLY A 333 38.23 24.58 2.02
CA GLY A 333 37.26 25.48 1.40
C GLY A 333 37.88 26.48 0.42
N ASN A 334 37.08 27.48 0.09
CA ASN A 334 37.31 28.48 -0.96
C ASN A 334 36.97 29.88 -0.43
N GLU A 335 37.03 30.91 -1.28
CA GLU A 335 37.01 32.33 -0.85
C GLU A 335 35.82 32.70 0.07
N ASP A 336 34.66 32.04 -0.10
CA ASP A 336 33.44 32.31 0.66
C ASP A 336 33.34 31.58 2.01
N HIS A 337 33.95 30.40 2.12
CA HIS A 337 33.86 29.54 3.32
C HIS A 337 35.18 28.84 3.59
N CYS A 338 35.92 29.35 4.57
CA CYS A 338 37.21 28.80 4.99
C CYS A 338 37.07 27.99 6.28
N SER A 339 37.54 26.75 6.23
CA SER A 339 37.59 25.85 7.39
C SER A 339 38.99 25.24 7.54
N PHE A 340 39.25 24.67 8.70
CA PHE A 340 40.52 24.01 8.98
C PHE A 340 40.29 22.71 9.72
N LEU A 341 41.25 21.80 9.56
CA LEU A 341 41.33 20.55 10.30
C LEU A 341 42.73 20.42 10.89
N VAL A 342 42.81 20.12 12.18
CA VAL A 342 44.04 19.69 12.85
C VAL A 342 43.80 18.31 13.42
N SER A 343 44.67 17.35 13.12
CA SER A 343 44.63 16.01 13.69
C SER A 343 46.03 15.51 14.01
N LYS A 344 46.14 14.53 14.90
CA LYS A 344 47.42 13.93 15.31
C LYS A 344 47.38 12.41 15.21
N SER A 345 48.52 11.76 15.15
CA SER A 345 48.64 10.32 15.38
C SER A 345 48.21 9.93 16.78
N HIS A 346 47.71 8.70 16.94
CA HIS A 346 47.27 8.19 18.24
C HIS A 346 48.39 8.14 19.30
N ASN A 347 49.64 7.95 18.88
CA ASN A 347 50.79 7.79 19.75
C ASN A 347 51.41 9.12 20.25
N LEU A 348 50.98 10.28 19.74
CA LEU A 348 51.51 11.58 20.17
C LEU A 348 50.85 12.06 21.45
N ASP A 349 51.65 12.40 22.46
CA ASP A 349 51.19 12.95 23.74
C ASP A 349 51.08 14.48 23.70
N ILE A 350 50.04 14.96 23.01
CA ILE A 350 49.67 16.37 22.93
C ILE A 350 48.14 16.48 22.93
N ASP A 351 47.59 17.37 23.76
CA ASP A 351 46.14 17.62 23.77
C ASP A 351 45.80 18.74 22.78
N LEU A 352 45.30 18.39 21.59
CA LEU A 352 44.95 19.39 20.58
C LEU A 352 43.82 20.33 21.04
N LYS A 353 43.02 19.95 22.04
CA LYS A 353 41.98 20.83 22.59
C LYS A 353 42.60 21.95 23.41
N GLU A 354 43.67 21.68 24.16
CA GLU A 354 44.42 22.70 24.89
C GLU A 354 45.10 23.66 23.91
N ILE A 355 45.72 23.13 22.84
CA ILE A 355 46.29 23.94 21.76
C ILE A 355 45.22 24.81 21.09
N PHE A 356 44.03 24.27 20.82
CA PHE A 356 42.93 25.04 20.24
C PHE A 356 42.53 26.22 21.13
N ASN A 357 42.45 26.03 22.46
CA ASN A 357 42.11 27.12 23.38
C ASN A 357 43.17 28.23 23.36
N LEU A 358 44.46 27.89 23.35
CA LEU A 358 45.57 28.86 23.24
C LEU A 358 45.52 29.65 21.92
N VAL A 359 45.15 28.99 20.82
CA VAL A 359 44.96 29.67 19.52
C VAL A 359 43.73 30.56 19.58
N ALA A 360 42.60 30.08 20.09
CA ALA A 360 41.32 30.80 20.15
C ALA A 360 41.37 32.05 21.04
N GLU A 361 42.22 32.09 22.07
CA GLU A 361 42.48 33.29 22.88
C GLU A 361 43.16 34.42 22.08
N LYS A 362 43.96 34.05 21.08
CA LYS A 362 44.79 34.99 20.29
C LYS A 362 44.15 35.37 18.95
N ILE A 363 43.21 34.57 18.43
CA ILE A 363 42.58 34.80 17.13
C ILE A 363 41.13 34.29 17.08
N ILE A 364 40.25 35.03 16.39
CA ILE A 364 38.82 34.70 16.30
C ILE A 364 38.63 33.50 15.36
N VAL A 365 38.39 32.33 15.94
CA VAL A 365 38.04 31.08 15.24
C VAL A 365 36.77 30.49 15.84
N LYS A 366 35.91 29.90 14.99
CA LYS A 366 34.71 29.18 15.43
C LYS A 366 34.89 27.69 15.19
N GLY A 367 34.79 26.87 16.23
CA GLY A 367 34.94 25.43 16.09
C GLY A 367 35.30 24.78 17.41
N GLY A 368 35.90 23.59 17.30
CA GLY A 368 36.39 22.84 18.44
C GLY A 368 36.65 21.39 18.07
N GLY A 369 36.78 20.55 19.08
CA GLY A 369 36.98 19.12 18.91
C GLY A 369 37.44 18.48 20.21
N ASN A 370 38.25 17.43 20.08
CA ASN A 370 38.75 16.66 21.19
C ASN A 370 40.29 16.64 21.19
N LYS A 371 40.88 15.86 22.09
CA LYS A 371 42.34 15.74 22.22
C LYS A 371 43.04 15.27 20.93
N GLN A 372 42.32 14.55 20.07
CA GLN A 372 42.84 13.90 18.88
C GLN A 372 42.64 14.74 17.60
N LYS A 373 41.56 15.50 17.54
CA LYS A 373 41.12 16.18 16.31
C LYS A 373 40.37 17.45 16.63
N ILE A 374 40.70 18.52 15.92
CA ILE A 374 40.09 19.85 16.00
C ILE A 374 39.63 20.29 14.62
N GLN A 375 38.41 20.81 14.53
CA GLN A 375 37.87 21.38 13.30
C GLN A 375 37.26 22.74 13.59
N GLY A 376 37.40 23.65 12.63
CA GLY A 376 36.80 24.96 12.76
C GLY A 376 36.65 25.70 11.45
N THR A 377 36.04 26.86 11.55
CA THR A 377 35.76 27.80 10.48
C THR A 377 36.33 29.16 10.87
N THR A 378 36.81 29.88 9.87
CA THR A 378 37.35 31.23 10.04
C THR A 378 37.24 32.00 8.72
N SER A 379 37.66 33.27 8.71
CA SER A 379 37.64 34.08 7.50
C SER A 379 38.89 33.83 6.64
N LEU A 380 38.76 34.00 5.31
CA LEU A 380 39.87 33.87 4.36
C LEU A 380 41.06 34.76 4.74
N ALA A 381 40.80 35.96 5.26
CA ALA A 381 41.83 36.93 5.63
C ALA A 381 42.76 36.46 6.76
N ILE A 382 42.34 35.49 7.58
CA ILE A 382 43.09 35.06 8.77
C ILE A 382 43.41 33.58 8.81
N ILE A 383 42.89 32.76 7.88
CA ILE A 383 43.09 31.30 7.93
C ILE A 383 44.55 30.88 7.86
N ASP A 384 45.38 31.53 7.03
CA ASP A 384 46.80 31.17 6.94
C ASP A 384 47.52 31.46 8.26
N ARG A 385 47.15 32.56 8.93
CA ARG A 385 47.63 32.88 10.28
C ARG A 385 47.17 31.87 11.33
N VAL A 386 45.93 31.36 11.23
CA VAL A 386 45.41 30.30 12.11
C VAL A 386 46.22 29.02 11.94
N ILE A 387 46.47 28.59 10.70
CA ILE A 387 47.26 27.40 10.38
C ILE A 387 48.69 27.53 10.90
N GLU A 388 49.34 28.68 10.70
CA GLU A 388 50.67 28.98 11.24
C GLU A 388 50.71 28.97 12.76
N MET A 389 49.67 29.48 13.42
CA MET A 389 49.58 29.45 14.89
C MET A 389 49.47 28.03 15.41
N PHE A 390 48.60 27.19 14.85
CA PHE A 390 48.55 25.77 15.21
C PHE A 390 49.90 25.10 15.01
N TYR A 391 50.52 25.30 13.84
CA TYR A 391 51.83 24.73 13.55
C TYR A 391 52.89 25.17 14.57
N ARG A 392 52.93 26.45 14.95
CA ARG A 392 53.90 26.99 15.91
C ARG A 392 53.68 26.49 17.34
N GLU A 393 52.45 26.53 17.84
CA GLU A 393 52.14 26.11 19.21
C GLU A 393 52.40 24.60 19.38
N ILE A 394 52.02 23.77 18.40
CA ILE A 394 52.34 22.33 18.39
C ILE A 394 53.85 22.12 18.32
N LYS A 395 54.56 22.83 17.43
CA LYS A 395 56.02 22.73 17.32
C LYS A 395 56.73 23.10 18.62
N ASN A 396 56.25 24.09 19.36
CA ASN A 396 56.83 24.49 20.63
C ASN A 396 56.61 23.45 21.73
N HIS A 397 55.49 22.72 21.71
CA HIS A 397 55.23 21.62 22.64
C HIS A 397 56.30 20.52 22.59
N PHE A 398 56.90 20.28 21.42
CA PHE A 398 57.94 19.27 21.21
C PHE A 398 59.36 19.85 21.15
N LYS A 399 59.61 21.07 21.66
CA LYS A 399 60.95 21.68 21.71
C LYS A 399 61.70 21.43 23.01
N ASP A 400 61.01 21.01 24.05
CA ASP A 400 61.57 20.52 25.31
C ASP A 400 61.65 18.99 25.27
#